data_AF-A0A8J7KXG6-F1
#
_entry.id   AF-A0A8J7KXG6-F1
#
_cell.length_a   1.000
_cell.length_b   1.000
_cell.length_c   1.000
_cell.angle_alpha   90.00
_cell.angle_beta   90.00
_cell.angle_gamma   90.00
#
_symmetry.space_group_name_H-M   'P 1'
#
loop_
_entity.id
_entity.type
_entity.pdbx_description
1 polymer ?
#
loop_
_entity_poly.entity_id
_entity_poly.type
_entity_poly.pdbx_seq_one_letter_code
_entity_poly.pdbx_strand_id
1 'polypeptide(L)'
;MMIEDDYEDLLCSLFGISDEQRKETDFDIEDLCFDKFDISFGDFVHVASQLLPLTPLAESPLSKTRHHAFIHNGTAFVKMKAAEEALLNKSNFRRETGSD
;
A
#
# COMPACT_ATOMS: atom_id res chain seq x y z
N MET A 1 -6.37 -7.17 -12.66
CA MET A 1 -6.23 -8.42 -11.91
C MET A 1 -4.74 -8.68 -11.74
N MET A 2 -4.16 -8.13 -10.67
CA MET A 2 -2.77 -8.30 -10.16
C MET A 2 -2.68 -7.60 -8.78
N ILE A 3 -3.79 -7.49 -8.04
CA ILE A 3 -3.83 -6.68 -6.80
C ILE A 3 -3.61 -7.59 -5.57
N GLU A 4 -4.12 -8.82 -5.60
CA GLU A 4 -4.05 -9.76 -4.47
C GLU A 4 -2.63 -10.23 -4.18
N ASP A 5 -1.83 -10.58 -5.19
CA ASP A 5 -0.43 -10.99 -5.01
C ASP A 5 0.42 -9.92 -4.29
N ASP A 6 0.23 -8.63 -4.63
CA ASP A 6 0.92 -7.52 -3.95
C ASP A 6 0.52 -7.42 -2.46
N TYR A 7 -0.73 -7.75 -2.12
CA TYR A 7 -1.22 -7.78 -0.74
C TYR A 7 -0.75 -9.02 0.03
N GLU A 8 -0.64 -10.16 -0.62
CA GLU A 8 -0.02 -11.37 -0.04
C GLU A 8 1.45 -11.09 0.30
N ASP A 9 2.21 -10.48 -0.62
CA ASP A 9 3.61 -10.12 -0.39
C ASP A 9 3.73 -9.11 0.77
N LEU A 10 2.80 -8.16 0.87
CA LEU A 10 2.72 -7.23 2.00
C LEU A 10 2.51 -7.96 3.33
N LEU A 11 1.57 -8.91 3.40
CA LEU A 11 1.32 -9.71 4.60
C LEU A 11 2.51 -10.56 4.99
N CYS A 12 3.10 -11.26 4.01
CA CYS A 12 4.30 -12.07 4.23
C CYS A 12 5.42 -11.19 4.78
N SER A 13 5.64 -10.02 4.20
CA SER A 13 6.64 -9.06 4.68
C SER A 13 6.36 -8.58 6.10
N LEU A 14 5.09 -8.25 6.40
CA LEU A 14 4.66 -7.76 7.72
C LEU A 14 4.92 -8.78 8.84
N PHE A 15 4.73 -10.07 8.55
CA PHE A 15 4.92 -11.16 9.53
C PHE A 15 6.24 -11.91 9.40
N GLY A 16 7.13 -11.45 8.52
CA GLY A 16 8.46 -12.04 8.34
C GLY A 16 8.43 -13.45 7.77
N ILE A 17 7.43 -13.77 6.94
CA ILE A 17 7.33 -15.04 6.23
C ILE A 17 8.34 -15.04 5.08
N SER A 18 9.25 -16.02 5.07
CA SER A 18 10.28 -16.13 4.03
C SER A 18 9.76 -16.81 2.76
N ASP A 19 10.47 -16.63 1.65
CA ASP A 19 10.15 -17.30 0.38
C ASP A 19 10.24 -18.83 0.46
N GLU A 20 11.04 -19.37 1.39
CA GLU A 20 11.10 -20.80 1.68
C GLU A 20 9.83 -21.27 2.37
N GLN A 21 9.37 -20.54 3.39
CA GLN A 21 8.14 -20.85 4.12
C GLN A 21 6.92 -20.81 3.18
N ARG A 22 6.88 -19.85 2.25
CA ARG A 22 5.82 -19.76 1.23
C ARG A 22 5.75 -20.96 0.28
N LYS A 23 6.82 -21.76 0.19
CA LYS A 23 6.88 -22.97 -0.65
C LYS A 23 6.54 -24.23 0.14
N GLU A 24 6.38 -24.14 1.45
CA GLU A 24 5.95 -25.26 2.28
C GLU A 24 4.49 -25.62 1.92
N THR A 25 4.20 -26.92 1.85
CA THR A 25 2.90 -27.43 1.38
C THR A 25 1.73 -27.00 2.27
N ASP A 26 2.00 -26.64 3.51
CA ASP A 26 1.05 -26.24 4.55
C ASP A 26 0.94 -24.73 4.72
N PHE A 27 1.68 -23.93 3.95
CA PHE A 27 1.49 -22.48 3.97
C PHE A 27 0.21 -22.08 3.22
N ASP A 28 -0.70 -21.41 3.92
CA ASP A 28 -1.91 -20.79 3.36
C ASP A 28 -2.02 -19.34 3.86
N ILE A 29 -2.23 -18.41 2.93
CA ILE A 29 -2.39 -16.99 3.24
C ILE A 29 -3.71 -16.72 3.99
N GLU A 30 -4.76 -17.50 3.73
CA GLU A 30 -6.04 -17.38 4.43
C GLU A 30 -5.88 -17.72 5.91
N ASP A 31 -5.18 -18.81 6.22
CA ASP A 31 -4.88 -19.23 7.59
C ASP A 31 -4.02 -18.17 8.30
N LEU A 32 -3.00 -17.62 7.63
CA LEU A 32 -2.20 -16.54 8.19
C LEU A 32 -3.06 -15.30 8.52
N CYS A 33 -3.95 -14.90 7.62
CA CYS A 33 -4.82 -13.76 7.82
C CYS A 33 -5.78 -13.97 8.99
N PHE A 34 -6.38 -15.16 9.06
CA PHE A 34 -7.29 -15.54 10.13
C PHE A 34 -6.57 -15.58 11.48
N ASP A 35 -5.40 -16.20 11.57
CA ASP A 35 -4.62 -16.30 12.80
C ASP A 35 -4.14 -14.93 13.34
N LYS A 36 -3.85 -13.98 12.44
CA LYS A 36 -3.30 -12.68 12.82
C LYS A 36 -4.36 -11.61 13.07
N PHE A 37 -5.49 -11.69 12.37
CA PHE A 37 -6.48 -10.61 12.32
C PHE A 37 -7.92 -11.07 12.53
N ASP A 38 -8.19 -12.38 12.59
CA ASP A 38 -9.54 -12.97 12.69
C ASP A 38 -10.46 -12.55 11.52
N ILE A 39 -9.89 -12.43 10.32
CA ILE A 39 -10.59 -12.08 9.08
C ILE A 39 -10.06 -12.91 7.90
N SER A 40 -10.84 -13.00 6.82
CA SER A 40 -10.38 -13.59 5.57
C SER A 40 -9.33 -12.72 4.88
N PHE A 41 -8.53 -13.31 3.99
CA PHE A 41 -7.62 -12.56 3.13
C PHE A 41 -8.37 -11.56 2.23
N GLY A 42 -9.55 -11.94 1.74
CA GLY A 42 -10.41 -11.03 0.97
C GLY A 42 -10.83 -9.79 1.76
N ASP A 43 -11.19 -9.93 3.04
CA ASP A 43 -11.52 -8.81 3.93
C ASP A 43 -10.29 -7.94 4.20
N PHE A 44 -9.12 -8.56 4.38
CA PHE A 44 -7.86 -7.83 4.52
C PHE A 44 -7.58 -6.96 3.28
N VAL A 45 -7.65 -7.54 2.08
CA VAL A 45 -7.47 -6.81 0.81
C VAL A 45 -8.48 -5.68 0.70
N HIS A 46 -9.74 -5.92 1.06
CA HIS A 46 -10.78 -4.91 1.05
C HIS A 46 -10.41 -3.72 1.95
N VAL A 47 -10.11 -3.96 3.24
CA VAL A 47 -9.76 -2.91 4.19
C VAL A 47 -8.48 -2.18 3.77
N ALA A 48 -7.42 -2.92 3.44
CA ALA A 48 -6.15 -2.34 3.06
C ALA A 48 -6.26 -1.48 1.78
N SER A 49 -7.12 -1.86 0.84
CA SER A 49 -7.41 -1.04 -0.35
C SER A 49 -8.07 0.30 -0.03
N GLN A 50 -8.93 0.35 0.99
CA GLN A 50 -9.55 1.60 1.44
C GLN A 50 -8.54 2.49 2.18
N LEU A 51 -7.56 1.88 2.85
CA LEU A 51 -6.50 2.59 3.56
C LEU A 51 -5.38 3.08 2.64
N LEU A 52 -5.18 2.44 1.48
CA LEU A 52 -4.08 2.77 0.55
C LEU A 52 -4.01 4.27 0.22
N PRO A 53 -5.09 4.98 -0.17
CA PRO A 53 -5.05 6.41 -0.47
C PRO A 53 -4.72 7.32 0.73
N LEU A 54 -4.71 6.77 1.95
CA LEU A 54 -4.37 7.50 3.18
C LEU A 54 -2.89 7.35 3.56
N THR A 55 -2.16 6.45 2.89
CA THR A 55 -0.73 6.26 3.13
C THR A 55 0.08 7.51 2.74
N PRO A 56 1.24 7.77 3.35
CA PRO A 56 2.11 8.85 2.91
C PRO A 56 2.51 8.71 1.44
N LEU A 57 2.65 9.86 0.76
CA LEU A 57 3.13 9.86 -0.62
C LEU A 57 4.62 9.52 -0.68
N ALA A 58 4.95 8.47 -1.43
CA ALA A 58 6.30 8.12 -1.81
C ALA A 58 6.58 8.54 -3.25
N GLU A 59 7.72 9.20 -3.49
CA GLU A 59 8.14 9.62 -4.81
C GLU A 59 9.16 8.63 -5.38
N SER A 60 8.90 8.11 -6.58
CA SER A 60 9.84 7.25 -7.29
C SER A 60 11.10 8.04 -7.67
N PRO A 61 12.31 7.61 -7.26
CA PRO A 61 13.54 8.35 -7.57
C PRO A 61 13.80 8.54 -9.06
N LEU A 62 13.43 7.53 -9.86
CA LEU A 62 13.64 7.48 -11.31
C LEU A 62 12.56 8.25 -12.09
N SER A 63 11.29 7.95 -11.83
CA SER A 63 10.17 8.49 -12.62
C SER A 63 9.59 9.80 -12.08
N LYS A 64 9.96 10.21 -10.86
CA LYS A 64 9.35 11.33 -10.11
C LYS A 64 7.84 11.22 -9.89
N THR A 65 7.26 10.07 -10.23
CA THR A 65 5.84 9.82 -10.02
C THR A 65 5.58 9.55 -8.54
N ARG A 66 4.54 10.19 -8.00
CA ARG A 66 4.12 10.01 -6.61
C ARG A 66 3.09 8.92 -6.50
N HIS A 67 3.24 8.11 -5.47
CA HIS A 67 2.36 6.99 -5.19
C HIS A 67 1.97 7.00 -3.71
N HIS A 68 0.74 6.61 -3.45
CA HIS A 68 0.36 6.04 -2.17
C HIS A 68 0.86 4.60 -2.13
N ALA A 69 1.51 4.18 -1.05
CA ALA A 69 2.07 2.83 -0.93
C ALA A 69 2.16 2.35 0.51
N PHE A 70 1.98 1.04 0.71
CA PHE A 70 2.42 0.37 1.92
C PHE A 70 3.91 0.03 1.79
N ILE A 71 4.71 0.53 2.73
CA ILE A 71 6.16 0.39 2.72
C ILE A 71 6.59 -0.34 3.98
N HIS A 72 7.32 -1.43 3.81
CA HIS A 72 7.97 -2.17 4.89
C HIS A 72 9.45 -2.40 4.55
N ASN A 73 10.34 -2.14 5.50
CA ASN A 73 11.80 -2.25 5.34
C ASN A 73 12.38 -1.58 4.07
N GLY A 74 11.78 -0.46 3.67
CA GLY A 74 12.21 0.30 2.49
C GLY A 74 11.68 -0.23 1.14
N THR A 75 10.93 -1.32 1.14
CA THR A 75 10.28 -1.90 -0.04
C THR A 75 8.81 -1.46 -0.09
N ALA A 76 8.36 -0.99 -1.25
CA ALA A 76 6.96 -0.69 -1.52
C ALA A 76 6.29 -1.92 -2.14
N PHE A 77 5.20 -2.38 -1.54
CA PHE A 77 4.47 -3.59 -1.98
C PHE A 77 3.26 -3.19 -2.83
N VAL A 78 2.17 -2.82 -2.20
CA VAL A 78 0.98 -2.32 -2.88
C VAL A 78 1.13 -0.82 -3.10
N LYS A 79 0.89 -0.36 -4.35
CA LYS A 79 0.96 1.06 -4.69
C LYS A 79 -0.16 1.51 -5.61
N MET A 80 -0.60 2.74 -5.39
CA MET A 80 -1.54 3.45 -6.26
C MET A 80 -0.90 4.77 -6.66
N LYS A 81 -0.91 5.10 -7.96
CA LYS A 81 -0.50 6.44 -8.41
C LYS A 81 -1.37 7.47 -7.71
N ALA A 82 -0.75 8.47 -7.11
CA ALA A 82 -1.51 9.59 -6.55
C ALA A 82 -2.18 10.34 -7.70
N ALA A 83 -3.48 10.58 -7.60
CA ALA A 83 -4.15 11.50 -8.52
C ALA A 83 -3.49 12.88 -8.40
N GLU A 84 -3.30 13.58 -9.53
CA GLU A 84 -2.63 14.89 -9.57
C GLU A 84 -3.36 16.00 -8.77
N GLU A 85 -4.53 15.72 -8.20
CA GLU A 85 -5.42 16.66 -7.52
C GLU A 85 -4.80 17.41 -6.33
N ALA A 86 -3.67 16.94 -5.79
CA ALA A 86 -2.93 17.65 -4.75
C ALA A 86 -2.16 18.91 -5.25
N LEU A 87 -1.95 19.08 -6.56
CA LEU A 87 -1.25 20.24 -7.13
C LEU A 87 -2.18 21.43 -7.43
N LEU A 88 -3.48 21.20 -7.64
CA LEU A 88 -4.44 22.28 -7.84
C LEU A 88 -4.71 23.05 -6.54
N ASN A 89 -4.81 22.36 -5.39
CA ASN A 89 -5.10 23.03 -4.11
C ASN A 89 -3.93 23.87 -3.56
N LYS A 90 -2.67 23.52 -3.86
CA LYS A 90 -1.51 24.34 -3.44
C LYS A 90 -1.30 25.58 -4.31
N SER A 91 -1.70 25.53 -5.58
CA SER A 91 -1.64 26.68 -6.49
C SER A 91 -2.79 27.67 -6.22
N ASN A 92 -3.94 27.19 -5.72
CA ASN A 92 -5.05 28.04 -5.29
C ASN A 92 -4.77 28.70 -3.92
N PHE A 93 -4.22 27.98 -2.94
CA PHE A 93 -3.93 28.55 -1.62
C PHE A 93 -2.89 29.69 -1.66
N ARG A 94 -1.91 29.63 -2.59
CA ARG A 94 -0.88 30.66 -2.72
C ARG A 94 -1.37 31.97 -3.37
N ARG A 95 -2.56 31.97 -3.99
CA ARG A 95 -3.16 33.16 -4.61
C ARG A 95 -4.02 33.97 -3.64
N GLU A 96 -4.50 33.36 -2.56
CA GLU A 96 -5.42 34.02 -1.62
C GLU A 96 -4.73 34.71 -0.44
N THR A 97 -3.41 34.50 -0.24
CA THR A 97 -2.63 35.22 0.79
C THR A 97 -1.80 36.38 0.24
N GLY A 98 -2.13 36.84 -0.97
CA GLY A 98 -1.49 37.98 -1.62
C GLY A 98 -2.52 39.05 -1.99
N SER A 99 -3.13 39.68 -0.99
CA SER A 99 -3.77 40.99 -1.15
C SER A 99 -3.54 41.82 0.11
N ASP A 100 -2.90 42.96 -0.14
CA ASP A 100 -2.59 44.14 0.70
C ASP A 100 -1.58 44.03 1.84
#